data_AF-W5SWR5-F1
#
_entry.id   AF-W5SWR5-F1
#
_cell.length_a   1.000
_cell.length_b   1.000
_cell.length_c   1.000
_cell.angle_alpha   90.00
_cell.angle_beta   90.00
_cell.angle_gamma   90.00
#
_symmetry.space_group_name_H-M   'P 1'
#
loop_
_entity.id
_entity.type
_entity.pdbx_description
1 polymer ?
#
loop_
_entity_poly.entity_id
_entity_poly.type
_entity_poly.pdbx_seq_one_letter_code
_entity_poly.pdbx_strand_id
1 'polypeptide(L)'
;MTLKKEKYMKRFSMVFCVSCCLIVMSCKQGASAPLQERLRDLSDVESVQFNFGRWDMKPLSDRSSLDRAGRKIRSLKGGDIETNLPVLQGKVLTKGLEVGSVNPAPIKSSPVSPPSQSASPKSSQARIPTSVEDAYDKLERRLMHYRADALSRRDHLYLEINPIKASFENVSKKFMSQGQTPDFYNALADVYNALGYNFAAVKNLLKALEKLDIKDLYYSSTDNRSPVMVACENLFVLMRQFGNYTNKIIDIHLSSSNLGRIKAKGSEDDIKALSACLDEFIQAREDASLKIQSSIESLLMSKDKQDALKRIREIVGLEKGVHGEVQNASYLIVNFEARIKDLLYKI
;
A
#
# COMPACT_ATOMS: atom_id res chain seq x y z
N MET A 1 -8.02 32.84 -24.55
CA MET A 1 -9.31 32.21 -24.11
C MET A 1 -9.12 31.34 -22.85
N THR A 2 -8.25 31.75 -21.91
CA THR A 2 -7.76 30.92 -20.79
C THR A 2 -8.21 31.41 -19.41
N LEU A 3 -8.66 32.67 -19.28
CA LEU A 3 -9.06 33.28 -18.00
C LEU A 3 -10.42 32.80 -17.43
N LYS A 4 -11.26 32.12 -18.22
CA LYS A 4 -12.57 31.63 -17.72
C LYS A 4 -12.50 30.28 -16.99
N LYS A 5 -11.48 29.45 -17.24
CA LYS A 5 -11.31 28.13 -16.58
C LYS A 5 -10.89 28.28 -15.12
N GLU A 6 -10.04 29.26 -14.82
CA GLU A 6 -9.48 29.47 -13.48
C GLU A 6 -10.54 29.97 -12.47
N LYS A 7 -11.45 30.85 -12.91
CA LYS A 7 -12.58 31.30 -12.08
C LYS A 7 -13.58 30.18 -11.79
N TYR A 8 -13.71 29.18 -12.66
CA TYR A 8 -14.60 28.04 -12.45
C TYR A 8 -14.05 27.04 -11.43
N MET A 9 -12.73 26.78 -11.43
CA MET A 9 -12.13 25.86 -10.45
C MET A 9 -12.12 26.43 -9.02
N LYS A 10 -11.90 27.75 -8.86
CA LYS A 10 -11.97 28.39 -7.53
C LYS A 10 -13.39 28.33 -6.92
N ARG A 11 -14.42 28.45 -7.75
CA ARG A 11 -15.83 28.34 -7.28
C ARG A 11 -16.21 26.91 -6.90
N PHE A 12 -15.73 25.91 -7.63
CA PHE A 12 -15.98 24.50 -7.30
C PHE A 12 -15.26 24.07 -6.00
N SER A 13 -14.02 24.53 -5.80
CA SER A 13 -13.27 24.25 -4.57
C SER A 13 -13.92 24.88 -3.34
N MET A 14 -14.46 26.09 -3.47
CA MET A 14 -15.10 26.79 -2.35
C MET A 14 -16.45 26.16 -1.99
N VAL A 15 -17.25 25.74 -2.97
CA VAL A 15 -18.51 25.01 -2.74
C VAL A 15 -18.26 23.64 -2.10
N PHE A 16 -17.18 22.95 -2.48
CA PHE A 16 -16.76 21.70 -1.85
C PHE A 16 -16.34 21.90 -0.40
N CYS A 17 -15.51 22.90 -0.10
CA CYS A 17 -15.13 23.23 1.28
C CYS A 17 -16.33 23.61 2.16
N VAL A 18 -17.25 24.45 1.65
CA VAL A 18 -18.45 24.83 2.40
C VAL A 18 -19.37 23.64 2.62
N SER A 19 -19.50 22.73 1.65
CA SER A 19 -20.25 21.49 1.81
C SER A 19 -19.63 20.56 2.86
N CYS A 20 -18.30 20.44 2.89
CA CYS A 20 -17.61 19.67 3.94
C CYS A 20 -17.81 20.29 5.33
N CYS A 21 -17.73 21.62 5.45
CA CYS A 21 -17.99 22.31 6.72
C CYS A 21 -19.44 22.14 7.21
N LEU A 22 -20.42 22.16 6.30
CA LEU A 22 -21.83 21.96 6.66
C LEU A 22 -22.11 20.52 7.10
N ILE A 23 -21.48 19.51 6.48
CA ILE A 23 -21.60 18.09 6.89
C ILE A 23 -21.00 17.87 8.28
N VAL A 24 -19.87 18.52 8.58
CA VAL A 24 -19.22 18.45 9.91
C VAL A 24 -20.07 19.16 10.97
N MET A 25 -20.74 20.26 10.64
CA MET A 25 -21.62 20.97 11.57
C MET A 25 -22.99 20.29 11.77
N SER A 26 -23.47 19.49 10.83
CA SER A 26 -24.72 18.72 10.97
C SER A 26 -24.59 17.45 11.82
N CYS A 27 -23.38 17.05 12.22
CA CYS A 27 -23.17 15.85 13.05
C CYS A 27 -23.27 16.09 14.57
N LYS A 28 -23.84 17.22 15.01
CA LYS A 28 -23.90 17.61 16.42
C LYS A 28 -25.33 17.70 16.96
N GLN A 29 -26.13 16.66 16.79
CA GLN A 29 -27.38 16.44 17.53
C GLN A 29 -27.66 14.92 17.64
N GLY A 30 -27.70 14.40 18.87
CA GLY A 30 -28.16 13.03 19.16
C GLY A 30 -27.16 12.19 19.96
N ALA A 31 -27.43 12.02 21.25
CA ALA A 31 -26.56 11.41 22.25
C ALA A 31 -26.47 9.88 22.20
N SER A 32 -25.29 9.33 22.52
CA SER A 32 -25.05 8.46 23.69
C SER A 32 -23.57 8.03 23.71
N ALA A 33 -22.92 8.22 24.86
CA ALA A 33 -21.51 7.87 25.12
C ALA A 33 -21.43 6.45 25.71
N PRO A 34 -20.33 5.69 25.48
CA PRO A 34 -19.01 6.03 26.03
C PRO A 34 -17.83 6.02 25.01
N LEU A 35 -18.09 6.08 23.69
CA LEU A 35 -17.02 6.10 22.67
C LEU A 35 -16.48 7.50 22.31
N GLN A 36 -17.12 8.58 22.77
CA GLN A 36 -16.70 9.95 22.42
C GLN A 36 -15.49 10.47 23.20
N GLU A 37 -15.17 9.89 24.36
CA GLU A 37 -14.07 10.39 25.18
C GLU A 37 -12.69 10.01 24.62
N ARG A 38 -12.62 8.94 23.79
CA ARG A 38 -11.40 8.56 23.05
C ARG A 38 -11.22 9.25 21.70
N LEU A 39 -12.23 9.99 21.23
CA LEU A 39 -12.21 10.69 19.93
C LEU A 39 -11.96 12.20 20.06
N ARG A 40 -12.01 12.77 21.27
CA ARG A 40 -11.63 14.18 21.50
C ARG A 40 -10.12 14.42 21.43
N ASP A 41 -9.31 13.42 21.73
CA ASP A 41 -7.84 13.58 21.68
C ASP A 41 -7.27 13.55 20.24
N LEU A 42 -8.11 13.33 19.23
CA LEU A 42 -7.72 13.34 17.81
C LEU A 42 -8.15 14.60 17.05
N SER A 43 -8.89 15.54 17.70
CA SER A 43 -9.42 16.72 17.01
C SER A 43 -8.50 17.94 16.98
N ASP A 44 -7.34 17.90 17.64
CA ASP A 44 -6.43 19.05 17.77
C ASP A 44 -5.21 19.01 16.83
N VAL A 45 -5.23 18.18 15.79
CA VAL A 45 -4.19 18.24 14.74
C VAL A 45 -4.64 19.17 13.62
N GLU A 46 -4.19 20.42 13.72
CA GLU A 46 -4.30 21.44 12.69
C GLU A 46 -3.79 20.95 11.32
N SER A 47 -4.45 21.47 10.29
CA SER A 47 -4.35 21.12 8.89
C SER A 47 -2.92 21.01 8.34
N VAL A 48 -2.47 19.77 8.09
CA VAL A 48 -1.36 19.49 7.18
C VAL A 48 -1.93 19.29 5.78
N GLN A 49 -1.51 20.14 4.84
CA GLN A 49 -1.79 19.94 3.42
C GLN A 49 -0.93 18.77 2.91
N PHE A 50 -1.58 17.63 2.65
CA PHE A 50 -0.93 16.44 2.10
C PHE A 50 -0.98 16.44 0.57
N ASN A 51 0.21 16.38 -0.06
CA ASN A 51 0.34 16.03 -1.47
C ASN A 51 0.30 14.49 -1.61
N PHE A 52 -0.86 13.97 -1.99
CA PHE A 52 -1.04 12.56 -2.32
C PHE A 52 -0.26 12.21 -3.60
N GLY A 53 0.50 11.10 -3.55
CA GLY A 53 0.83 10.35 -4.76
C GLY A 53 -0.47 9.86 -5.38
N ARG A 54 -0.89 10.55 -6.43
CA ARG A 54 -2.22 10.49 -7.03
C ARG A 54 -2.50 9.12 -7.68
N TRP A 55 -3.20 8.23 -6.97
CA TRP A 55 -3.95 7.13 -7.57
C TRP A 55 -5.40 7.59 -7.68
N ASP A 56 -5.76 8.19 -8.82
CA ASP A 56 -7.11 8.69 -9.05
C ASP A 56 -8.10 7.50 -9.09
N MET A 57 -8.88 7.33 -8.02
CA MET A 57 -10.08 6.48 -8.06
C MET A 57 -10.96 6.96 -9.21
N LYS A 58 -11.34 6.07 -10.12
CA LYS A 58 -12.12 6.46 -11.30
C LYS A 58 -13.60 6.53 -10.93
N PRO A 59 -14.23 7.72 -10.90
CA PRO A 59 -15.67 7.83 -10.73
C PRO A 59 -16.39 7.32 -11.99
N LEU A 60 -17.53 6.64 -11.83
CA LEU A 60 -18.46 6.44 -12.94
C LEU A 60 -19.18 7.77 -13.20
N SER A 61 -18.94 8.38 -14.36
CA SER A 61 -19.81 9.45 -14.85
C SER A 61 -20.99 8.84 -15.61
N ASP A 62 -22.17 8.84 -15.01
CA ASP A 62 -23.42 8.64 -15.73
C ASP A 62 -23.63 9.83 -16.68
N ARG A 63 -23.42 9.64 -17.98
CA ARG A 63 -23.87 10.61 -19.00
C ARG A 63 -24.39 9.91 -20.25
N SER A 64 -25.70 9.92 -20.40
CA SER A 64 -26.34 9.98 -21.72
C SER A 64 -25.92 11.28 -22.42
N SER A 65 -25.10 11.19 -23.47
CA SER A 65 -24.79 12.34 -24.31
C SER A 65 -25.95 12.60 -25.29
N LEU A 66 -26.80 13.57 -24.96
CA LEU A 66 -27.69 14.24 -25.90
C LEU A 66 -26.94 15.40 -26.54
N ASP A 67 -27.09 15.61 -27.85
CA ASP A 67 -26.66 16.85 -28.48
C ASP A 67 -27.53 18.03 -28.01
N ARG A 68 -27.17 19.26 -28.42
CA ARG A 68 -27.93 20.49 -28.10
C ARG A 68 -29.38 20.50 -28.63
N ALA A 69 -29.83 19.44 -29.31
CA ALA A 69 -31.19 19.28 -29.81
C ALA A 69 -31.87 17.97 -29.35
N GLY A 70 -31.27 17.22 -28.41
CA GLY A 70 -31.89 16.03 -27.84
C GLY A 70 -31.95 14.79 -28.75
N ARG A 71 -31.06 14.62 -29.75
CA ARG A 71 -31.04 13.43 -30.62
C ARG A 71 -29.80 12.56 -30.47
N LYS A 72 -30.01 11.24 -30.65
CA LYS A 72 -29.02 10.17 -30.44
C LYS A 72 -28.12 10.03 -31.68
N ILE A 73 -26.83 10.29 -31.54
CA ILE A 73 -25.84 10.23 -32.64
C ILE A 73 -25.30 8.79 -32.77
N ARG A 74 -25.29 8.21 -33.98
CA ARG A 74 -24.52 7.00 -34.32
C ARG A 74 -23.16 7.43 -34.88
N SER A 75 -22.07 6.85 -34.39
CA SER A 75 -20.71 7.15 -34.85
C SER A 75 -20.28 6.21 -35.99
N LEU A 76 -19.64 6.78 -37.02
CA LEU A 76 -19.02 6.09 -38.16
C LEU A 76 -17.53 5.82 -37.89
N LYS A 77 -17.08 4.66 -38.38
CA LYS A 77 -15.72 4.07 -38.30
C LYS A 77 -14.65 4.86 -39.06
N GLY A 78 -13.40 4.71 -38.60
CA GLY A 78 -12.25 4.44 -39.47
C GLY A 78 -11.03 5.35 -39.29
N GLY A 79 -9.85 4.77 -39.09
CA GLY A 79 -8.57 5.46 -39.23
C GLY A 79 -7.42 4.80 -38.46
N ASP A 80 -6.74 3.84 -39.09
CA ASP A 80 -5.49 3.22 -38.65
C ASP A 80 -4.31 4.20 -38.73
N ILE A 81 -3.43 4.23 -37.72
CA ILE A 81 -2.06 4.76 -37.87
C ILE A 81 -1.07 3.86 -37.09
N GLU A 82 -0.02 3.51 -37.82
CA GLU A 82 1.06 2.58 -37.53
C GLU A 82 1.94 2.95 -36.33
N THR A 83 2.40 1.89 -35.66
CA THR A 83 3.41 1.88 -34.60
C THR A 83 4.83 2.04 -35.15
N ASN A 84 5.65 2.85 -34.50
CA ASN A 84 7.11 2.72 -34.54
C ASN A 84 7.68 2.86 -33.12
N LEU A 85 8.36 1.80 -32.65
CA LEU A 85 9.03 1.71 -31.36
C LEU A 85 10.39 1.03 -31.61
N PRO A 86 11.53 1.59 -31.18
CA PRO A 86 12.79 0.89 -31.26
C PRO A 86 13.00 -0.02 -30.04
N VAL A 87 13.41 -1.23 -30.37
CA VAL A 87 13.87 -2.33 -29.50
C VAL A 87 15.19 -1.96 -28.82
N LEU A 88 15.28 -2.17 -27.50
CA LEU A 88 16.56 -2.33 -26.81
C LEU A 88 16.53 -3.59 -25.94
N GLN A 89 17.33 -4.57 -26.37
CA GLN A 89 17.57 -5.85 -25.71
C GLN A 89 18.42 -5.67 -24.46
N GLY A 90 18.07 -6.41 -23.41
CA GLY A 90 18.87 -6.55 -22.20
C GLY A 90 20.04 -7.52 -22.37
N LYS A 91 21.08 -7.31 -21.55
CA LYS A 91 22.10 -8.31 -21.22
C LYS A 91 22.14 -8.49 -19.71
N VAL A 92 22.12 -9.74 -19.29
CA VAL A 92 22.10 -10.21 -17.91
C VAL A 92 23.22 -11.24 -17.73
N LEU A 93 23.94 -11.10 -16.61
CA LEU A 93 24.81 -12.07 -15.89
C LEU A 93 26.12 -12.52 -16.60
N THR A 94 27.25 -12.79 -15.93
CA THR A 94 27.51 -13.57 -14.69
C THR A 94 28.89 -13.28 -14.04
N LYS A 95 28.93 -13.33 -12.69
CA LYS A 95 29.90 -13.94 -11.73
C LYS A 95 31.42 -14.06 -12.04
N GLY A 96 32.22 -13.81 -10.98
CA GLY A 96 33.53 -14.44 -10.75
C GLY A 96 34.08 -14.05 -9.37
N LEU A 97 34.09 -15.01 -8.43
CA LEU A 97 34.58 -14.91 -7.05
C LEU A 97 35.60 -16.05 -6.92
N GLU A 98 36.88 -15.76 -6.73
CA GLU A 98 37.91 -16.77 -6.45
C GLU A 98 38.81 -16.32 -5.29
N VAL A 99 39.10 -17.30 -4.43
CA VAL A 99 39.90 -17.24 -3.20
C VAL A 99 41.03 -18.27 -3.34
N GLY A 100 42.25 -17.90 -2.92
CA GLY A 100 43.42 -18.77 -2.67
C GLY A 100 44.68 -17.89 -2.59
N SER A 101 45.41 -17.67 -1.49
CA SER A 101 45.99 -18.49 -0.39
C SER A 101 47.39 -19.06 -0.70
N VAL A 102 48.35 -18.73 0.21
CA VAL A 102 49.63 -19.41 0.57
C VAL A 102 50.86 -19.06 -0.34
N ASN A 103 52.09 -18.62 0.07
CA ASN A 103 53.00 -18.90 1.21
C ASN A 103 54.21 -17.87 1.32
N PRO A 104 55.26 -18.02 2.18
CA PRO A 104 55.79 -16.92 3.03
C PRO A 104 57.34 -16.62 3.01
N ALA A 105 57.75 -15.65 3.86
CA ALA A 105 59.08 -15.41 4.50
C ALA A 105 60.22 -14.77 3.65
N PRO A 106 61.25 -14.09 4.23
CA PRO A 106 61.75 -14.17 5.63
C PRO A 106 62.11 -12.86 6.37
N ILE A 107 62.47 -13.10 7.64
CA ILE A 107 62.83 -12.26 8.78
C ILE A 107 64.05 -11.35 8.55
N LYS A 108 64.01 -10.11 9.07
CA LYS A 108 65.19 -9.39 9.58
C LYS A 108 64.85 -8.60 10.85
N SER A 109 65.74 -8.71 11.83
CA SER A 109 65.61 -8.32 13.22
C SER A 109 66.40 -7.05 13.60
N SER A 110 65.78 -6.21 14.44
CA SER A 110 66.34 -5.35 15.51
C SER A 110 67.11 -4.05 15.13
N PRO A 111 67.26 -3.03 16.03
CA PRO A 111 66.83 -2.89 17.44
C PRO A 111 66.14 -1.55 17.89
N VAL A 112 65.33 -1.66 18.95
CA VAL A 112 65.07 -0.78 20.14
C VAL A 112 65.52 0.71 20.12
N SER A 113 64.62 1.68 20.34
CA SER A 113 64.41 2.39 21.65
C SER A 113 63.15 3.31 21.67
N PRO A 114 62.49 3.54 22.84
CA PRO A 114 61.28 4.36 23.05
C PRO A 114 61.63 5.79 23.55
N PRO A 115 60.71 6.70 23.97
CA PRO A 115 59.23 6.70 24.00
C PRO A 115 58.60 7.98 23.39
N SER A 116 57.31 7.95 23.06
CA SER A 116 56.47 9.16 23.13
C SER A 116 55.01 8.76 23.34
N GLN A 117 54.53 9.04 24.55
CA GLN A 117 53.13 9.04 24.93
C GLN A 117 52.43 10.14 24.13
N SER A 118 51.91 9.83 22.94
CA SER A 118 50.85 10.64 22.36
C SER A 118 49.54 10.18 22.99
N ALA A 119 49.00 11.00 23.88
CA ALA A 119 47.64 10.88 24.37
C ALA A 119 46.69 10.94 23.17
N SER A 120 46.31 9.76 22.67
CA SER A 120 45.16 9.60 21.79
C SER A 120 43.92 10.07 22.57
N PRO A 121 43.10 11.00 22.03
CA PRO A 121 41.86 11.37 22.67
C PRO A 121 41.01 10.11 22.74
N LYS A 122 40.72 9.64 23.95
CA LYS A 122 39.67 8.65 24.15
C LYS A 122 38.42 9.25 23.53
N SER A 123 38.02 8.75 22.36
CA SER A 123 36.69 9.00 21.83
C SER A 123 35.72 8.45 22.87
N SER A 124 35.20 9.34 23.70
CA SER A 124 34.06 9.08 24.56
C SER A 124 32.88 8.81 23.63
N GLN A 125 32.77 7.58 23.12
CA GLN A 125 31.50 7.07 22.63
C GLN A 125 30.55 7.19 23.80
N ALA A 126 29.64 8.15 23.70
CA ALA A 126 28.57 8.33 24.67
C ALA A 126 27.86 6.98 24.80
N ARG A 127 27.94 6.37 25.98
CA ARG A 127 27.31 5.09 26.23
C ARG A 127 25.80 5.29 26.15
N ILE A 128 25.13 4.57 25.25
CA ILE A 128 23.67 4.61 25.13
C ILE A 128 23.07 4.26 26.50
N PRO A 129 22.09 5.03 27.03
CA PRO A 129 21.45 4.69 28.28
C PRO A 129 20.81 3.30 28.23
N THR A 130 20.93 2.50 29.29
CA THR A 130 20.37 1.14 29.32
C THR A 130 18.88 1.11 29.04
N SER A 131 18.11 2.12 29.48
CA SER A 131 16.66 2.18 29.24
C SER A 131 16.30 2.42 27.76
N VAL A 132 17.14 3.14 27.02
CA VAL A 132 17.03 3.32 25.56
C VAL A 132 17.32 1.99 24.85
N GLU A 133 18.36 1.27 25.31
CA GLU A 133 18.71 -0.05 24.80
C GLU A 133 17.56 -1.05 24.99
N ASP A 134 16.98 -1.12 26.18
CA ASP A 134 15.86 -2.02 26.49
C ASP A 134 14.61 -1.71 25.64
N ALA A 135 14.29 -0.42 25.46
CA ALA A 135 13.18 0.02 24.63
C ALA A 135 13.42 -0.35 23.15
N TYR A 136 14.66 -0.15 22.66
CA TYR A 136 15.06 -0.53 21.31
C TYR A 136 14.97 -2.04 21.09
N ASP A 137 15.51 -2.84 22.01
CA ASP A 137 15.50 -4.30 21.92
C ASP A 137 14.08 -4.87 21.90
N LYS A 138 13.13 -4.21 22.58
CA LYS A 138 11.70 -4.58 22.50
C LYS A 138 11.13 -4.29 21.11
N LEU A 139 11.35 -3.08 20.58
CA LEU A 139 10.92 -2.67 19.24
C LEU A 139 11.50 -3.62 18.17
N GLU A 140 12.81 -3.85 18.20
CA GLU A 140 13.51 -4.67 17.22
C GLU A 140 13.03 -6.12 17.26
N ARG A 141 12.94 -6.75 18.45
CA ARG A 141 12.43 -8.12 18.56
C ARG A 141 11.03 -8.26 18.01
N ARG A 142 10.14 -7.30 18.30
CA ARG A 142 8.76 -7.32 17.81
C ARG A 142 8.71 -7.23 16.28
N LEU A 143 9.47 -6.32 15.69
CA LEU A 143 9.57 -6.16 14.25
C LEU A 143 10.17 -7.38 13.55
N MET A 144 11.23 -7.96 14.11
CA MET A 144 11.88 -9.15 13.54
C MET A 144 10.96 -10.36 13.60
N HIS A 145 10.19 -10.52 14.70
CA HIS A 145 9.17 -11.57 14.80
C HIS A 145 8.09 -11.39 13.72
N TYR A 146 7.56 -10.18 13.56
CA TYR A 146 6.59 -9.89 12.50
C TYR A 146 7.13 -10.21 11.09
N ARG A 147 8.38 -9.83 10.80
CA ARG A 147 9.04 -10.13 9.51
C ARG A 147 9.18 -11.62 9.28
N ALA A 148 9.61 -12.38 10.30
CA ALA A 148 9.77 -13.82 10.22
C ALA A 148 8.42 -14.51 9.95
N ASP A 149 7.36 -14.10 10.65
CA ASP A 149 6.01 -14.63 10.46
C ASP A 149 5.48 -14.31 9.06
N ALA A 150 5.66 -13.08 8.59
CA ALA A 150 5.25 -12.66 7.24
C ALA A 150 6.00 -13.44 6.15
N LEU A 151 7.31 -13.65 6.32
CA LEU A 151 8.14 -14.45 5.42
C LEU A 151 7.67 -15.91 5.38
N SER A 152 7.44 -16.52 6.55
CA SER A 152 6.94 -17.89 6.67
C SER A 152 5.61 -18.08 5.94
N ARG A 153 4.65 -17.17 6.15
CA ARG A 153 3.34 -17.22 5.45
C ARG A 153 3.48 -17.05 3.94
N ARG A 154 4.35 -16.14 3.49
CA ARG A 154 4.62 -15.93 2.06
C ARG A 154 5.21 -17.17 1.41
N ASP A 155 6.21 -17.77 2.04
CA ASP A 155 6.89 -18.94 1.50
C ASP A 155 5.93 -20.14 1.46
N HIS A 156 5.08 -20.31 2.49
CA HIS A 156 4.01 -21.29 2.49
C HIS A 156 3.01 -21.08 1.33
N LEU A 157 2.54 -19.84 1.10
CA LEU A 157 1.68 -19.53 -0.04
C LEU A 157 2.34 -19.89 -1.38
N TYR A 158 3.62 -19.57 -1.57
CA TYR A 158 4.29 -19.83 -2.85
C TYR A 158 4.49 -21.32 -3.13
N LEU A 159 4.54 -22.17 -2.11
CA LEU A 159 4.49 -23.62 -2.28
C LEU A 159 3.09 -24.07 -2.74
N GLU A 160 2.03 -23.53 -2.14
CA GLU A 160 0.65 -23.97 -2.37
C GLU A 160 -0.01 -23.38 -3.62
N ILE A 161 0.38 -22.19 -4.06
CA ILE A 161 -0.33 -21.46 -5.12
C ILE A 161 -0.11 -22.04 -6.52
N ASN A 162 0.92 -22.86 -6.72
CA ASN A 162 1.33 -23.41 -8.02
C ASN A 162 0.16 -23.96 -8.88
N PRO A 163 -0.81 -24.72 -8.33
CA PRO A 163 -1.92 -25.26 -9.12
C PRO A 163 -2.86 -24.21 -9.71
N ILE A 164 -2.94 -23.02 -9.10
CA ILE A 164 -3.86 -21.94 -9.52
C ILE A 164 -3.15 -20.69 -10.03
N LYS A 165 -1.82 -20.64 -9.93
CA LYS A 165 -1.01 -19.45 -10.19
C LYS A 165 -1.26 -18.88 -11.59
N ALA A 166 -1.16 -19.71 -12.62
CA ALA A 166 -1.37 -19.28 -14.00
C ALA A 166 -2.79 -18.74 -14.23
N SER A 167 -3.81 -19.41 -13.70
CA SER A 167 -5.21 -18.98 -13.80
C SER A 167 -5.42 -17.64 -13.08
N PHE A 168 -4.90 -17.51 -11.87
CA PHE A 168 -5.00 -16.28 -11.09
C PHE A 168 -4.29 -15.10 -11.74
N GLU A 169 -3.07 -15.29 -12.25
CA GLU A 169 -2.35 -14.27 -12.99
C GLU A 169 -3.12 -13.84 -14.24
N ASN A 170 -3.64 -14.79 -15.03
CA ASN A 170 -4.38 -14.51 -16.25
C ASN A 170 -5.67 -13.72 -15.99
N VAL A 171 -6.41 -14.07 -14.94
CA VAL A 171 -7.63 -13.35 -14.55
C VAL A 171 -7.28 -11.97 -13.99
N SER A 172 -6.27 -11.87 -13.13
CA SER A 172 -5.87 -10.60 -12.50
C SER A 172 -5.34 -9.58 -13.50
N LYS A 173 -4.61 -10.01 -14.54
CA LYS A 173 -4.11 -9.15 -15.62
C LYS A 173 -5.22 -8.35 -16.33
N LYS A 174 -6.46 -8.84 -16.31
CA LYS A 174 -7.62 -8.14 -16.90
C LYS A 174 -8.05 -6.91 -16.09
N PHE A 175 -7.74 -6.87 -14.80
CA PHE A 175 -8.16 -5.81 -13.87
C PHE A 175 -7.00 -4.99 -13.36
N MET A 176 -5.78 -5.49 -13.48
CA MET A 176 -4.59 -4.70 -13.23
C MET A 176 -4.19 -4.01 -14.54
N SER A 177 -4.50 -2.72 -14.64
CA SER A 177 -4.14 -1.84 -15.77
C SER A 177 -2.64 -1.84 -16.13
N GLN A 178 -1.81 -2.46 -15.29
CA GLN A 178 -0.36 -2.63 -15.43
C GLN A 178 0.05 -3.99 -16.03
N GLY A 179 -0.87 -4.77 -16.61
CA GLY A 179 -0.61 -6.14 -17.10
C GLY A 179 0.52 -6.31 -18.15
N GLN A 180 1.20 -5.23 -18.55
CA GLN A 180 2.34 -5.23 -19.48
C GLN A 180 3.63 -4.58 -18.92
N THR A 181 3.68 -4.17 -17.64
CA THR A 181 4.91 -3.61 -17.04
C THR A 181 5.52 -4.59 -16.03
N PRO A 182 6.84 -4.48 -15.72
CA PRO A 182 7.49 -5.26 -14.66
C PRO A 182 6.80 -5.16 -13.30
N ASP A 183 5.98 -4.13 -13.10
CA ASP A 183 5.25 -3.86 -11.86
C ASP A 183 4.09 -4.83 -11.59
N PHE A 184 3.65 -5.64 -12.56
CA PHE A 184 2.54 -6.56 -12.37
C PHE A 184 2.80 -7.55 -11.23
N TYR A 185 3.98 -8.19 -11.20
CA TYR A 185 4.29 -9.18 -10.17
C TYR A 185 4.46 -8.55 -8.79
N ASN A 186 4.97 -7.32 -8.72
CA ASN A 186 5.03 -6.55 -7.47
C ASN A 186 3.62 -6.20 -6.98
N ALA A 187 2.75 -5.74 -7.88
CA ALA A 187 1.35 -5.47 -7.56
C ALA A 187 0.60 -6.73 -7.10
N LEU A 188 0.92 -7.89 -7.69
CA LEU A 188 0.33 -9.17 -7.28
C LEU A 188 0.84 -9.62 -5.90
N ALA A 189 2.13 -9.42 -5.61
CA ALA A 189 2.70 -9.66 -4.30
C ALA A 189 2.02 -8.77 -3.22
N ASP A 190 1.72 -7.51 -3.53
CA ASP A 190 0.97 -6.63 -2.63
C ASP A 190 -0.46 -7.15 -2.38
N VAL A 191 -1.11 -7.72 -3.39
CA VAL A 191 -2.43 -8.37 -3.24
C VAL A 191 -2.33 -9.61 -2.35
N TYR A 192 -1.31 -10.45 -2.52
CA TYR A 192 -1.08 -11.58 -1.64
C TYR A 192 -0.85 -11.13 -0.19
N ASN A 193 -0.10 -10.05 0.01
CA ASN A 193 0.10 -9.45 1.32
C ASN A 193 -1.23 -8.98 1.92
N ALA A 194 -2.08 -8.29 1.17
CA ALA A 194 -3.41 -7.87 1.65
C ALA A 194 -4.30 -9.03 2.11
N LEU A 195 -4.15 -10.19 1.47
CA LEU A 195 -4.82 -11.44 1.85
C LEU A 195 -4.11 -12.21 2.96
N GLY A 196 -3.10 -11.63 3.62
CA GLY A 196 -2.39 -12.30 4.70
C GLY A 196 -1.52 -13.47 4.22
N TYR A 197 -1.23 -13.53 2.91
CA TYR A 197 -0.67 -14.70 2.24
C TYR A 197 -1.51 -15.99 2.44
N ASN A 198 -2.82 -15.86 2.64
CA ASN A 198 -3.73 -17.00 2.82
C ASN A 198 -4.10 -17.62 1.46
N PHE A 199 -3.70 -18.88 1.23
CA PHE A 199 -4.00 -19.61 -0.02
C PHE A 199 -5.50 -19.77 -0.27
N ALA A 200 -6.29 -20.10 0.75
CA ALA A 200 -7.74 -20.22 0.62
C ALA A 200 -8.38 -18.90 0.18
N ALA A 201 -7.92 -17.77 0.73
CA ALA A 201 -8.40 -16.45 0.34
C ALA A 201 -8.03 -16.10 -1.11
N VAL A 202 -6.81 -16.42 -1.56
CA VAL A 202 -6.39 -16.24 -2.97
C VAL A 202 -7.25 -17.08 -3.91
N LYS A 203 -7.49 -18.34 -3.55
CA LYS A 203 -8.36 -19.25 -4.31
C LYS A 203 -9.81 -18.74 -4.35
N ASN A 204 -10.30 -18.18 -3.25
CA ASN A 204 -11.63 -17.59 -3.19
C ASN A 204 -11.74 -16.34 -4.07
N LEU A 205 -10.71 -15.49 -4.08
CA LEU A 205 -10.65 -14.34 -4.98
C LEU A 205 -10.67 -14.77 -6.45
N LEU A 206 -9.88 -15.78 -6.83
CA LEU A 206 -9.91 -16.34 -8.20
C LEU A 206 -11.33 -16.74 -8.61
N LYS A 207 -11.98 -17.57 -7.78
CA LYS A 207 -13.35 -18.05 -8.05
C LYS A 207 -14.36 -16.90 -8.14
N ALA A 208 -14.24 -15.89 -7.28
CA ALA A 208 -15.11 -14.71 -7.31
C ALA A 208 -14.94 -13.95 -8.63
N LEU A 209 -13.71 -13.78 -9.09
CA LEU A 209 -13.40 -13.10 -10.36
C LEU A 209 -13.88 -13.90 -11.58
N GLU A 210 -13.71 -15.23 -11.57
CA GLU A 210 -14.22 -16.12 -12.62
C GLU A 210 -15.75 -16.08 -12.72
N LYS A 211 -16.44 -16.03 -11.57
CA LYS A 211 -17.91 -15.96 -11.48
C LYS A 211 -18.51 -14.70 -12.11
N LEU A 212 -17.76 -13.59 -12.14
CA LEU A 212 -18.23 -12.36 -12.77
C LEU A 212 -18.29 -12.46 -14.31
N ASP A 213 -17.89 -13.60 -14.89
CA ASP A 213 -17.88 -13.96 -16.32
C ASP A 213 -17.48 -12.78 -17.20
N ILE A 214 -16.19 -12.46 -17.09
CA ILE A 214 -15.59 -11.25 -17.63
C ILE A 214 -14.91 -11.57 -18.97
N LYS A 215 -15.69 -12.13 -19.90
CA LYS A 215 -15.23 -12.50 -21.24
C LYS A 215 -15.32 -11.34 -22.24
N ASP A 216 -16.21 -10.37 -22.03
CA ASP A 216 -16.55 -9.35 -23.04
C ASP A 216 -15.95 -7.94 -22.79
N LEU A 217 -14.96 -7.79 -21.91
CA LEU A 217 -14.45 -6.47 -21.53
C LEU A 217 -13.47 -5.82 -22.51
N TYR A 218 -12.97 -6.56 -23.50
CA TYR A 218 -11.93 -6.05 -24.41
C TYR A 218 -12.44 -5.14 -25.53
N TYR A 219 -13.76 -4.96 -25.68
CA TYR A 219 -14.34 -4.27 -26.85
C TYR A 219 -14.99 -2.91 -26.59
N SER A 220 -14.97 -2.39 -25.36
CA SER A 220 -15.42 -1.01 -25.13
C SER A 220 -14.23 -0.06 -25.19
N SER A 221 -14.25 0.88 -26.15
CA SER A 221 -13.38 2.06 -26.20
C SER A 221 -13.16 2.67 -24.81
N THR A 222 -12.02 3.32 -24.60
CA THR A 222 -11.57 3.93 -23.31
C THR A 222 -12.62 4.77 -22.57
N ASP A 223 -13.65 5.28 -23.28
CA ASP A 223 -14.76 6.06 -22.71
C ASP A 223 -15.95 5.24 -22.17
N ASN A 224 -15.99 3.92 -22.33
CA ASN A 224 -17.17 3.10 -21.99
C ASN A 224 -16.83 1.86 -21.16
N ARG A 225 -15.96 2.02 -20.16
CA ARG A 225 -15.55 0.94 -19.26
C ARG A 225 -16.76 0.35 -18.53
N SER A 226 -16.89 -0.96 -18.60
CA SER A 226 -17.95 -1.68 -17.88
C SER A 226 -17.90 -1.40 -16.37
N PRO A 227 -19.05 -1.22 -15.69
CA PRO A 227 -19.12 -1.10 -14.24
C PRO A 227 -18.41 -2.24 -13.49
N VAL A 228 -18.44 -3.45 -14.05
CA VAL A 228 -17.73 -4.63 -13.50
C VAL A 228 -16.22 -4.42 -13.53
N MET A 229 -15.68 -3.90 -14.63
CA MET A 229 -14.26 -3.59 -14.77
C MET A 229 -13.85 -2.57 -13.71
N VAL A 230 -14.59 -1.46 -13.60
CA VAL A 230 -14.28 -0.38 -12.65
C VAL A 230 -14.32 -0.89 -11.21
N ALA A 231 -15.33 -1.68 -10.85
CA ALA A 231 -15.44 -2.23 -9.50
C ALA A 231 -14.27 -3.17 -9.16
N CYS A 232 -13.90 -4.08 -10.07
CA CYS A 232 -12.77 -4.99 -9.87
C CYS A 232 -11.42 -4.26 -9.86
N GLU A 233 -11.21 -3.29 -10.75
CA GLU A 233 -10.02 -2.44 -10.74
C GLU A 233 -9.85 -1.74 -9.40
N ASN A 234 -10.92 -1.14 -8.85
CA ASN A 234 -10.86 -0.49 -7.53
C ASN A 234 -10.53 -1.49 -6.41
N LEU A 235 -11.10 -2.70 -6.45
CA LEU A 235 -10.76 -3.76 -5.49
C LEU A 235 -9.25 -4.05 -5.50
N PHE A 236 -8.68 -4.27 -6.68
CA PHE A 236 -7.24 -4.54 -6.84
C PHE A 236 -6.38 -3.35 -6.43
N VAL A 237 -6.77 -2.11 -6.77
CA VAL A 237 -6.04 -0.90 -6.35
C VAL A 237 -6.00 -0.78 -4.83
N LEU A 238 -7.12 -1.00 -4.15
CA LEU A 238 -7.21 -0.90 -2.69
C LEU A 238 -6.38 -1.98 -1.99
N MET A 239 -6.46 -3.23 -2.47
CA MET A 239 -5.65 -4.34 -1.95
C MET A 239 -4.15 -4.12 -2.18
N ARG A 240 -3.78 -3.65 -3.38
CA ARG A 240 -2.39 -3.30 -3.68
C ARG A 240 -1.91 -2.17 -2.78
N GLN A 241 -2.71 -1.13 -2.58
CA GLN A 241 -2.36 -0.04 -1.67
C GLN A 241 -2.12 -0.58 -0.25
N PHE A 242 -3.01 -1.44 0.25
CA PHE A 242 -2.85 -2.09 1.55
C PHE A 242 -1.51 -2.83 1.67
N GLY A 243 -1.18 -3.69 0.70
CA GLY A 243 0.07 -4.45 0.70
C GLY A 243 1.31 -3.58 0.55
N ASN A 244 1.29 -2.62 -0.37
CA ASN A 244 2.40 -1.71 -0.62
C ASN A 244 2.72 -0.86 0.62
N TYR A 245 1.71 -0.25 1.26
CA TYR A 245 1.96 0.56 2.46
C TYR A 245 2.38 -0.28 3.67
N THR A 246 1.89 -1.53 3.79
CA THR A 246 2.41 -2.51 4.76
C THR A 246 3.92 -2.72 4.54
N ASN A 247 4.34 -2.98 3.29
CA ASN A 247 5.74 -3.16 2.95
C ASN A 247 6.57 -1.88 3.17
N LYS A 248 6.03 -0.70 2.87
CA LYS A 248 6.72 0.58 3.14
C LYS A 248 7.00 0.78 4.62
N ILE A 249 6.02 0.51 5.49
CA ILE A 249 6.20 0.60 6.95
C ILE A 249 7.34 -0.31 7.39
N ILE A 250 7.32 -1.56 6.96
CA ILE A 250 8.22 -2.60 7.47
C ILE A 250 9.61 -2.51 6.82
N ASP A 251 9.69 -2.37 5.51
CA ASP A 251 10.94 -2.53 4.75
C ASP A 251 11.64 -1.21 4.46
N ILE A 252 10.92 -0.08 4.48
CA ILE A 252 11.51 1.24 4.23
C ILE A 252 11.66 1.99 5.55
N HIS A 253 10.54 2.28 6.22
CA HIS A 253 10.52 3.12 7.43
C HIS A 253 11.22 2.44 8.60
N LEU A 254 10.99 1.14 8.78
CA LEU A 254 11.62 0.34 9.83
C LEU A 254 12.77 -0.54 9.31
N SER A 255 13.40 -0.15 8.19
CA SER A 255 14.58 -0.82 7.64
C SER A 255 15.73 -0.96 8.65
N SER A 256 16.62 -1.94 8.47
CA SER A 256 17.78 -2.13 9.37
C SER A 256 18.66 -0.88 9.50
N SER A 257 18.78 -0.09 8.42
CA SER A 257 19.48 1.20 8.46
C SER A 257 18.77 2.22 9.35
N ASN A 258 17.43 2.29 9.30
CA ASN A 258 16.67 3.19 10.16
C ASN A 258 16.64 2.72 11.61
N LEU A 259 16.63 1.41 11.86
CA LEU A 259 16.76 0.86 13.22
C LEU A 259 18.08 1.28 13.87
N GLY A 260 19.20 1.22 13.14
CA GLY A 260 20.47 1.75 13.64
C GLY A 260 20.41 3.24 13.99
N ARG A 261 19.68 4.04 13.20
CA ARG A 261 19.45 5.46 13.51
C ARG A 261 18.59 5.66 14.75
N ILE A 262 17.51 4.88 14.87
CA ILE A 262 16.59 4.90 16.01
C ILE A 262 17.35 4.58 17.30
N LYS A 263 18.20 3.54 17.29
CA LYS A 263 19.05 3.16 18.42
C LYS A 263 20.01 4.27 18.84
N ALA A 264 20.63 4.93 17.86
CA ALA A 264 21.67 5.92 18.12
C ALA A 264 21.14 7.30 18.53
N LYS A 265 19.94 7.67 18.10
CA LYS A 265 19.39 9.03 18.25
C LYS A 265 18.08 9.12 19.01
N GLY A 266 17.32 8.02 19.10
CA GLY A 266 16.01 8.01 19.72
C GLY A 266 16.09 8.21 21.22
N SER A 267 15.17 9.02 21.75
CA SER A 267 14.90 9.02 23.19
C SER A 267 14.13 7.75 23.58
N GLU A 268 14.17 7.38 24.86
CA GLU A 268 13.41 6.25 25.38
C GLU A 268 11.91 6.38 25.08
N ASP A 269 11.35 7.59 25.22
CA ASP A 269 9.93 7.86 25.02
C ASP A 269 9.55 7.78 23.53
N ASP A 270 10.39 8.30 22.63
CA ASP A 270 10.15 8.20 21.18
C ASP A 270 10.18 6.74 20.72
N ILE A 271 11.11 5.94 21.23
CA ILE A 271 11.21 4.51 20.90
C ILE A 271 10.01 3.74 21.46
N LYS A 272 9.56 4.04 22.68
CA LYS A 272 8.34 3.46 23.25
C LYS A 272 7.10 3.82 22.45
N ALA A 273 6.97 5.08 22.02
CA ALA A 273 5.86 5.52 21.17
C ALA A 273 5.87 4.81 19.82
N LEU A 274 7.04 4.65 19.21
CA LEU A 274 7.21 3.89 17.96
C LEU A 274 6.87 2.41 18.15
N SER A 275 7.31 1.79 19.24
CA SER A 275 6.97 0.40 19.57
C SER A 275 5.47 0.21 19.77
N ALA A 276 4.81 1.11 20.49
CA ALA A 276 3.35 1.05 20.68
C ALA A 276 2.60 1.21 19.34
N CYS A 277 3.05 2.14 18.50
CA CYS A 277 2.46 2.33 17.17
C CYS A 277 2.65 1.11 16.26
N LEU A 278 3.81 0.43 16.34
CA LEU A 278 4.05 -0.83 15.64
C LEU A 278 3.12 -1.95 16.12
N ASP A 279 2.92 -2.08 17.44
CA ASP A 279 2.00 -3.08 18.00
C ASP A 279 0.55 -2.86 17.54
N GLU A 280 0.08 -1.62 17.58
CA GLU A 280 -1.23 -1.22 17.04
C GLU A 280 -1.34 -1.53 15.54
N PHE A 281 -0.31 -1.20 14.77
CA PHE A 281 -0.27 -1.46 13.33
C PHE A 281 -0.40 -2.95 13.03
N ILE A 282 0.39 -3.80 13.72
CA ILE A 282 0.37 -5.26 13.49
C ILE A 282 -1.03 -5.81 13.76
N GLN A 283 -1.65 -5.44 14.88
CA GLN A 283 -2.99 -5.90 15.23
C GLN A 283 -4.02 -5.41 14.20
N ALA A 284 -4.02 -4.12 13.90
CA ALA A 284 -4.95 -3.52 12.95
C ALA A 284 -4.82 -4.11 11.54
N ARG A 285 -3.59 -4.42 11.11
CA ARG A 285 -3.30 -5.06 9.83
C ARG A 285 -3.87 -6.48 9.76
N GLU A 286 -3.69 -7.29 10.79
CA GLU A 286 -4.25 -8.65 10.81
C GLU A 286 -5.78 -8.62 10.79
N ASP A 287 -6.41 -7.78 11.62
CA ASP A 287 -7.86 -7.62 11.64
C ASP A 287 -8.41 -7.12 10.29
N ALA A 288 -7.72 -6.17 9.67
CA ALA A 288 -8.07 -5.65 8.36
C ALA A 288 -7.90 -6.70 7.25
N SER A 289 -6.86 -7.52 7.30
CA SER A 289 -6.67 -8.63 6.35
C SER A 289 -7.81 -9.65 6.46
N LEU A 290 -8.21 -10.03 7.68
CA LEU A 290 -9.34 -10.93 7.91
C LEU A 290 -10.66 -10.37 7.36
N LYS A 291 -10.89 -9.06 7.52
CA LYS A 291 -12.05 -8.38 6.92
C LYS A 291 -12.02 -8.45 5.39
N ILE A 292 -10.88 -8.18 4.76
CA ILE A 292 -10.73 -8.30 3.30
C ILE A 292 -11.04 -9.74 2.84
N GLN A 293 -10.51 -10.74 3.55
CA GLN A 293 -10.77 -12.16 3.26
C GLN A 293 -12.27 -12.49 3.37
N SER A 294 -12.94 -12.03 4.44
CA SER A 294 -14.38 -12.23 4.65
C SER A 294 -15.23 -11.52 3.59
N SER A 295 -14.85 -10.31 3.18
CA SER A 295 -15.51 -9.59 2.08
C SER A 295 -15.42 -10.38 0.77
N ILE A 296 -14.27 -11.00 0.47
CA ILE A 296 -14.09 -11.85 -0.72
C ILE A 296 -14.95 -13.11 -0.65
N GLU A 297 -15.03 -13.76 0.52
CA GLU A 297 -15.92 -14.91 0.72
C GLU A 297 -17.38 -14.52 0.48
N SER A 298 -17.79 -13.34 0.92
CA SER A 298 -19.15 -12.84 0.67
C SER A 298 -19.47 -12.69 -0.83
N LEU A 299 -18.47 -12.48 -1.70
CA LEU A 299 -18.65 -12.44 -3.16
C LEU A 299 -18.93 -13.83 -3.74
N LEU A 300 -18.39 -14.88 -3.12
CA LEU A 300 -18.68 -16.26 -3.54
C LEU A 300 -20.13 -16.62 -3.25
N MET A 301 -20.68 -16.09 -2.16
CA MET A 301 -22.06 -16.32 -1.73
C MET A 301 -23.11 -15.53 -2.53
N SER A 302 -22.70 -14.70 -3.50
CA SER A 302 -23.63 -13.94 -4.31
C SER A 302 -24.55 -14.84 -5.14
N LYS A 303 -25.81 -14.46 -5.36
CA LYS A 303 -26.74 -15.31 -6.12
C LYS A 303 -26.45 -15.32 -7.62
N ASP A 304 -26.09 -14.15 -8.14
CA ASP A 304 -25.85 -13.92 -9.56
C ASP A 304 -24.76 -12.85 -9.76
N LYS A 305 -24.50 -12.51 -11.02
CA LYS A 305 -23.49 -11.51 -11.42
C LYS A 305 -23.82 -10.10 -10.96
N GLN A 306 -25.10 -9.71 -10.88
CA GLN A 306 -25.50 -8.38 -10.45
C GLN A 306 -25.38 -8.22 -8.93
N ASP A 307 -25.75 -9.25 -8.17
CA ASP A 307 -25.52 -9.31 -6.72
C ASP A 307 -24.02 -9.29 -6.40
N ALA A 308 -23.21 -10.03 -7.15
CA ALA A 308 -21.74 -9.99 -7.01
C ALA A 308 -21.18 -8.60 -7.33
N LEU A 309 -21.64 -7.95 -8.40
CA LEU A 309 -21.24 -6.58 -8.75
C LEU A 309 -21.63 -5.58 -7.65
N LYS A 310 -22.86 -5.66 -7.13
CA LYS A 310 -23.33 -4.81 -6.03
C LYS A 310 -22.42 -4.96 -4.82
N ARG A 311 -22.12 -6.20 -4.41
CA ARG A 311 -21.23 -6.46 -3.28
C ARG A 311 -19.82 -5.93 -3.50
N ILE A 312 -19.24 -6.07 -4.71
CA ILE A 312 -17.92 -5.47 -4.99
C ILE A 312 -18.00 -3.95 -4.83
N ARG A 313 -19.06 -3.31 -5.34
CA ARG A 313 -19.24 -1.86 -5.19
C ARG A 313 -19.39 -1.46 -3.72
N GLU A 314 -20.07 -2.25 -2.91
CA GLU A 314 -20.18 -2.05 -1.46
C GLU A 314 -18.80 -2.13 -0.79
N ILE A 315 -18.08 -3.24 -0.94
CA ILE A 315 -16.81 -3.47 -0.23
C ILE A 315 -15.69 -2.49 -0.65
N VAL A 316 -15.77 -1.93 -1.87
CA VAL A 316 -14.81 -0.93 -2.37
C VAL A 316 -15.28 0.53 -2.18
N GLY A 317 -16.44 0.75 -1.55
CA GLY A 317 -16.94 2.09 -1.21
C GLY A 317 -17.50 2.89 -2.38
N LEU A 318 -18.00 2.23 -3.42
CA LEU A 318 -18.69 2.84 -4.57
C LEU A 318 -20.22 2.90 -4.40
N GLU A 319 -20.77 2.36 -3.32
CA GLU A 319 -22.17 2.53 -2.94
C GLU A 319 -22.34 3.67 -1.93
N LYS A 320 -23.34 4.53 -2.18
CA LYS A 320 -23.62 5.67 -1.29
C LYS A 320 -24.12 5.17 0.06
N GLY A 321 -23.52 5.69 1.14
CA GLY A 321 -23.90 5.36 2.51
C GLY A 321 -23.42 4.00 3.00
N VAL A 322 -22.63 3.27 2.21
CA VAL A 322 -21.99 2.02 2.62
C VAL A 322 -20.51 2.28 2.86
N HIS A 323 -20.04 1.94 4.06
CA HIS A 323 -18.63 2.03 4.40
C HIS A 323 -17.89 0.81 3.81
N GLY A 324 -17.17 1.01 2.71
CA GLY A 324 -16.47 -0.10 2.04
C GLY A 324 -15.37 -0.70 2.91
N GLU A 325 -15.51 -1.98 3.28
CA GLU A 325 -14.60 -2.63 4.23
C GLU A 325 -13.16 -2.68 3.70
N VAL A 326 -12.98 -2.98 2.41
CA VAL A 326 -11.65 -3.03 1.77
C VAL A 326 -11.07 -1.62 1.62
N GLN A 327 -11.92 -0.63 1.34
CA GLN A 327 -11.51 0.78 1.29
C GLN A 327 -11.00 1.26 2.66
N ASN A 328 -11.78 1.01 3.72
CA ASN A 328 -11.43 1.37 5.09
C ASN A 328 -10.15 0.67 5.56
N ALA A 329 -10.02 -0.63 5.28
CA ALA A 329 -8.80 -1.39 5.56
C ALA A 329 -7.57 -0.74 4.89
N SER A 330 -7.70 -0.38 3.62
CA SER A 330 -6.62 0.25 2.86
C SER A 330 -6.22 1.61 3.43
N TYR A 331 -7.20 2.47 3.77
CA TYR A 331 -6.92 3.79 4.36
C TYR A 331 -6.36 3.72 5.78
N LEU A 332 -6.76 2.71 6.56
CA LEU A 332 -6.20 2.49 7.89
C LEU A 332 -4.68 2.26 7.83
N ILE A 333 -4.21 1.44 6.88
CA ILE A 333 -2.77 1.17 6.72
C ILE A 333 -2.01 2.41 6.24
N VAL A 334 -2.60 3.22 5.35
CA VAL A 334 -2.01 4.50 4.93
C VAL A 334 -1.85 5.45 6.13
N ASN A 335 -2.86 5.51 7.01
CA ASN A 335 -2.78 6.34 8.22
C ASN A 335 -1.68 5.85 9.18
N PHE A 336 -1.47 4.54 9.31
CA PHE A 336 -0.33 4.02 10.08
C PHE A 336 1.02 4.38 9.47
N GLU A 337 1.14 4.39 8.14
CA GLU A 337 2.39 4.82 7.49
C GLU A 337 2.71 6.29 7.80
N ALA A 338 1.71 7.17 7.75
CA ALA A 338 1.87 8.56 8.14
C ALA A 338 2.29 8.70 9.61
N ARG A 339 1.58 8.03 10.54
CA ARG A 339 1.89 8.05 11.98
C ARG A 339 3.32 7.59 12.28
N ILE A 340 3.74 6.49 11.68
CA ILE A 340 5.10 5.95 11.86
C ILE A 340 6.13 6.92 11.29
N LYS A 341 5.88 7.48 10.10
CA LYS A 341 6.77 8.48 9.49
C LYS A 341 6.92 9.72 10.37
N ASP A 342 5.84 10.19 10.99
CA ASP A 342 5.87 11.35 11.89
C ASP A 342 6.66 11.06 13.16
N LEU A 343 6.54 9.86 13.73
CA LEU A 343 7.37 9.42 14.86
C LEU A 343 8.85 9.34 14.47
N LEU A 344 9.15 8.82 13.28
CA LEU A 344 10.52 8.75 12.77
C LEU A 344 11.13 10.11 12.42
N TYR A 345 10.32 11.15 12.16
CA TYR A 345 10.84 12.50 11.94
C TYR A 345 11.33 13.15 13.24
N LYS A 346 10.81 12.70 14.39
CA LYS A 346 11.25 13.14 15.72
C LYS A 346 12.59 12.51 16.14
N ILE A 347 13.04 11.44 15.45
CA ILE A 347 14.25 10.65 15.71
C ILE A 347 15.31 10.78 14.59
#